data_AF-A0A414P2I1-F1
#
_entry.id   AF-A0A414P2I1-F1
#
_cell.length_a   1.000
_cell.length_b   1.000
_cell.length_c   1.000
_cell.angle_alpha   90.00
_cell.angle_beta   90.00
_cell.angle_gamma   90.00
#
_symmetry.space_group_name_H-M   'P 1'
#
loop_
_entity.id
_entity.type
_entity.pdbx_description
1 polymer ?
#
loop_
_entity_poly.entity_id
_entity_poly.type
_entity_poly.pdbx_seq_one_letter_code
_entity_poly.pdbx_strand_id
1 'polypeptide(L)'
;MRKRNHVVPVRLNAKELRHLDGQVAKSGVNREEFLRSLILGAQLQTKPCEHHAELLRKIAGLCNNANQLAHVANGTGMAGEASVQEMLRISKETWRLVKEEW
;
A
#
# COMPACT_ATOMS: atom_id res chain seq x y z
N MET A 1 13.90 28.18 11.88
CA MET A 1 12.67 28.98 12.12
C MET A 1 11.45 28.08 11.93
N ARG A 2 10.47 28.07 12.85
CA ARG A 2 9.23 27.29 12.67
C ARG A 2 8.42 27.89 11.50
N LYS A 3 7.83 27.04 10.66
CA LYS A 3 7.01 27.44 9.50
C LYS A 3 5.53 27.68 9.87
N ARG A 4 5.08 27.21 11.04
CA ARG A 4 3.68 27.24 11.48
C ARG A 4 3.62 27.93 12.84
N ASN A 5 3.29 29.22 12.83
CA ASN A 5 3.43 30.09 14.00
C ASN A 5 2.09 30.49 14.64
N HIS A 6 0.97 30.17 14.00
CA HIS A 6 -0.37 30.47 14.51
C HIS A 6 -0.99 29.22 15.15
N VAL A 7 -1.56 29.39 16.34
CA VAL A 7 -2.28 28.35 17.08
C VAL A 7 -3.75 28.73 17.13
N VAL A 8 -4.62 27.82 16.72
CA VAL A 8 -6.08 27.99 16.79
C VAL A 8 -6.63 26.91 17.74
N PRO A 9 -7.08 27.27 18.96
CA PRO A 9 -7.66 26.30 19.88
C PRO A 9 -9.08 25.92 19.43
N VAL A 10 -9.37 24.62 19.46
CA VAL A 10 -10.71 24.07 19.19
C VAL A 10 -11.18 23.33 20.43
N ARG A 11 -12.33 23.71 20.99
CA ARG A 11 -12.96 23.01 22.11
C ARG A 11 -13.92 21.96 21.57
N LEU A 12 -13.78 20.72 22.02
CA LEU A 12 -14.59 19.59 21.60
C LEU A 12 -15.24 18.94 22.81
N ASN A 13 -16.47 18.48 22.66
CA ASN A 13 -17.07 17.56 23.61
C ASN A 13 -16.52 16.13 23.41
N ALA A 14 -16.86 15.22 24.32
CA ALA A 14 -16.34 13.86 24.30
C ALA A 14 -16.73 13.07 23.02
N LYS A 15 -17.89 13.34 22.43
CA LYS A 15 -18.35 12.67 21.20
C LYS A 15 -17.54 13.15 20.00
N GLU A 16 -17.33 14.45 19.89
CA GLU A 16 -16.54 15.08 18.83
C GLU A 16 -15.08 14.65 18.89
N LEU A 17 -14.49 14.59 20.09
CA LEU A 17 -13.12 14.13 20.27
C LEU A 17 -12.95 12.68 19.83
N ARG A 18 -13.85 11.78 20.25
CA ARG A 18 -13.83 10.37 19.80
C ARG A 18 -13.97 10.25 18.28
N HIS A 19 -14.82 11.07 17.68
CA HIS A 19 -14.98 11.09 16.23
C HIS A 19 -13.71 11.55 15.52
N LEU A 20 -13.09 12.64 15.99
CA LEU A 20 -11.82 13.13 15.47
C LEU A 20 -10.73 12.06 15.56
N ASP A 21 -10.58 11.43 16.73
CA ASP A 21 -9.56 10.39 16.95
C ASP A 21 -9.78 9.17 16.05
N GLY A 22 -11.02 8.76 15.83
CA GLY A 22 -11.36 7.70 14.88
C GLY A 22 -10.99 8.06 13.44
N GLN A 23 -11.24 9.30 13.02
CA GLN A 23 -10.88 9.75 11.67
C GLN A 23 -9.38 9.91 11.48
N VAL A 24 -8.67 10.42 12.50
CA VAL A 24 -7.20 10.49 12.52
C VAL A 24 -6.60 9.10 12.39
N ALA A 25 -7.07 8.13 13.19
CA ALA A 25 -6.61 6.73 13.11
C ALA A 25 -6.82 6.12 11.72
N LYS A 26 -7.99 6.36 11.10
CA LYS A 26 -8.27 5.89 9.74
C LYS A 26 -7.41 6.57 8.68
N SER A 27 -7.06 7.84 8.84
CA SER A 27 -6.27 8.60 7.87
C SER A 27 -4.78 8.22 7.87
N GLY A 28 -4.26 7.73 9.00
CA GLY A 28 -2.83 7.42 9.15
C GLY A 28 -1.91 8.63 9.34
N VAL A 29 -2.44 9.85 9.42
CA VAL A 29 -1.68 11.07 9.72
C VAL A 29 -1.95 11.55 11.14
N ASN A 30 -1.13 12.46 11.67
CA ASN A 30 -1.36 13.05 12.99
C ASN A 30 -2.53 14.05 12.98
N ARG A 31 -3.06 14.38 14.17
CA ARG A 31 -4.23 15.26 14.33
C ARG A 31 -4.04 16.66 13.71
N GLU A 32 -2.86 17.26 13.82
CA GLU A 32 -2.61 18.58 13.24
C GLU A 32 -2.61 18.56 11.71
N GLU A 33 -2.02 17.51 11.12
CA GLU A 33 -2.00 17.31 9.69
C GLU A 33 -3.40 17.00 9.15
N PHE A 34 -4.14 16.12 9.84
CA PHE A 34 -5.54 15.82 9.53
C PHE A 34 -6.39 17.09 9.47
N LEU A 35 -6.37 17.91 10.53
CA LEU A 35 -7.15 19.15 10.60
C LEU A 35 -6.70 20.17 9.54
N ARG A 36 -5.39 20.28 9.28
CA ARG A 36 -4.87 21.17 8.23
C ARG A 36 -5.35 20.76 6.84
N SER A 37 -5.36 19.47 6.55
CA SER A 37 -5.88 18.94 5.28
C SER A 37 -7.37 19.25 5.12
N LEU A 38 -8.16 19.14 6.19
CA LEU A 38 -9.58 19.54 6.17
C LEU A 38 -9.77 21.04 5.88
N ILE A 39 -8.97 21.91 6.52
CA ILE A 39 -9.01 23.37 6.30
C ILE A 39 -8.69 23.71 4.84
N LEU A 40 -7.78 22.95 4.20
CA LEU A 40 -7.39 23.13 2.80
C LEU A 40 -8.33 22.44 1.80
N GLY A 41 -9.43 21.82 2.26
CA GLY A 41 -10.41 21.15 1.41
C GLY A 41 -9.92 19.83 0.81
N ALA A 42 -8.86 19.23 1.37
CA ALA A 42 -8.36 17.95 0.87
C ALA A 42 -9.38 16.83 1.14
N GLN A 43 -9.64 16.00 0.13
CA GLN A 43 -10.35 14.74 0.31
C GLN A 43 -9.40 13.75 1.00
N LEU A 44 -9.59 13.55 2.30
CA LEU A 44 -8.79 12.61 3.07
C LEU A 44 -9.19 11.18 2.72
N GLN A 45 -8.31 10.51 1.98
CA GLN A 45 -8.44 9.09 1.72
C GLN A 45 -8.09 8.31 2.99
N THR A 46 -8.83 7.23 3.24
CA THR A 46 -8.46 6.26 4.28
C THR A 46 -7.08 5.68 3.99
N LYS A 47 -6.31 5.39 5.04
CA LYS A 47 -5.05 4.65 4.91
C LYS A 47 -5.33 3.41 4.04
N PRO A 48 -4.57 3.20 2.95
CA PRO A 48 -4.71 1.98 2.16
C PRO A 48 -4.59 0.77 3.07
N CYS A 49 -5.48 -0.23 2.93
CA CYS A 49 -5.39 -1.42 3.77
C CYS A 49 -4.03 -2.11 3.53
N GLU A 50 -3.43 -2.65 4.61
CA GLU A 50 -2.06 -3.19 4.57
C GLU A 50 -1.91 -4.38 3.63
N HIS A 51 -3.03 -5.07 3.38
CA HIS A 51 -3.14 -6.10 2.37
C HIS A 51 -2.54 -5.62 1.02
N HIS A 52 -2.73 -4.36 0.59
CA HIS A 52 -2.34 -3.93 -0.78
C HIS A 52 -0.83 -3.94 -0.95
N ALA A 53 -0.12 -3.53 0.11
CA ALA A 53 1.34 -3.53 0.12
C ALA A 53 1.90 -4.96 0.11
N GLU A 54 1.23 -5.91 0.77
CA GLU A 54 1.62 -7.32 0.72
C GLU A 54 1.42 -7.93 -0.67
N LEU A 55 0.28 -7.66 -1.31
CA LEU A 55 0.01 -8.11 -2.67
C LEU A 55 1.04 -7.56 -3.66
N LEU A 56 1.31 -6.25 -3.61
CA LEU A 56 2.34 -5.61 -4.44
C LEU A 56 3.72 -6.24 -4.25
N ARG A 57 4.08 -6.59 -3.01
CA ARG A 57 5.36 -7.26 -2.71
C ARG A 57 5.42 -8.66 -3.34
N LYS A 58 4.35 -9.45 -3.25
CA LYS A 58 4.28 -10.79 -3.87
C LYS A 58 4.39 -10.71 -5.39
N ILE A 59 3.68 -9.76 -6.02
CA ILE A 59 3.77 -9.51 -7.47
C ILE A 59 5.19 -9.08 -7.88
N ALA A 60 5.82 -8.18 -7.13
CA ALA A 60 7.19 -7.75 -7.42
C ALA A 60 8.20 -8.91 -7.35
N GLY A 61 8.04 -9.81 -6.36
CA GLY A 61 8.86 -11.03 -6.26
C GLY A 61 8.70 -11.94 -7.48
N LEU A 62 7.48 -12.10 -7.99
CA LEU A 62 7.22 -12.84 -9.22
C LEU A 62 7.91 -12.23 -10.45
N CYS A 63 7.80 -10.92 -10.63
CA CYS A 63 8.46 -10.23 -11.73
C CYS A 63 9.99 -10.37 -11.66
N ASN A 64 10.56 -10.35 -10.44
CA ASN A 64 11.99 -10.57 -10.25
C ASN A 64 12.40 -12.00 -10.64
N ASN A 65 11.63 -13.01 -10.24
CA ASN A 65 11.88 -14.40 -10.64
C ASN A 65 11.81 -14.57 -12.18
N ALA A 66 10.83 -13.91 -12.82
CA ALA A 66 10.71 -13.90 -14.28
C ALA A 66 11.93 -13.28 -14.96
N ASN A 67 12.41 -12.13 -14.46
CA ASN A 67 13.61 -11.48 -14.97
C ASN A 67 14.86 -12.35 -14.81
N GLN A 68 15.00 -13.07 -13.69
CA GLN A 68 16.11 -13.99 -13.49
C GLN A 68 16.06 -15.13 -14.51
N LEU A 69 14.89 -15.71 -14.76
CA LEU A 69 14.73 -16.77 -15.76
C LEU A 69 15.07 -16.27 -17.17
N ALA A 70 14.61 -15.06 -17.53
CA ALA A 70 14.96 -14.43 -18.80
C ALA A 70 16.47 -14.19 -18.93
N HIS A 71 17.12 -13.73 -17.85
CA HIS A 71 18.56 -13.52 -17.83
C HIS A 71 19.33 -14.83 -18.02
N VAL A 72 18.93 -15.91 -17.35
CA VAL A 72 19.52 -17.24 -17.53
C VAL A 72 19.33 -17.71 -18.96
N ALA A 73 18.11 -17.64 -19.49
CA ALA A 73 17.80 -18.06 -20.85
C ALA A 73 18.59 -17.29 -21.90
N ASN A 74 18.78 -15.98 -21.72
CA ASN A 74 19.62 -15.16 -22.61
C ASN A 74 21.10 -15.54 -22.53
N GLY A 75 21.60 -15.91 -21.35
CA GLY A 75 23.00 -16.29 -21.14
C GLY A 75 23.34 -17.70 -21.61
N THR A 76 22.41 -18.65 -21.51
CA THR A 76 22.62 -20.07 -21.83
C THR A 76 21.98 -20.50 -23.15
N GLY A 77 21.13 -19.66 -23.74
CA GLY A 77 20.28 -19.99 -24.90
C GLY A 77 19.09 -20.90 -24.54
N MET A 78 18.90 -21.27 -23.27
CA MET A 78 17.85 -22.19 -22.83
C MET A 78 17.31 -21.84 -21.44
N ALA A 79 15.99 -21.85 -21.29
CA ALA A 79 15.34 -21.81 -19.98
C ALA A 79 15.05 -23.24 -19.51
N GLY A 80 15.34 -23.57 -18.25
CA GLY A 80 15.01 -24.88 -17.68
C GLY A 80 13.50 -25.07 -17.61
N GLU A 81 12.99 -26.19 -18.13
CA GLU A 81 11.55 -26.50 -18.18
C GLU A 81 10.90 -26.47 -16.80
N ALA A 82 11.55 -27.04 -15.78
CA ALA A 82 11.05 -27.02 -14.40
C ALA A 82 10.87 -25.59 -13.86
N SER A 83 11.80 -24.68 -14.17
CA SER A 83 11.72 -23.27 -13.75
C SER A 83 10.59 -22.53 -14.46
N VAL A 84 10.35 -22.82 -15.74
CA VAL A 84 9.22 -22.27 -16.51
C VAL A 84 7.88 -22.77 -15.94
N GLN A 85 7.77 -24.07 -15.65
CA GLN A 85 6.56 -24.65 -15.08
C GLN A 85 6.24 -24.09 -13.70
N GLU A 86 7.25 -23.93 -12.84
CA GLU A 86 7.06 -23.33 -11.52
C GLU A 86 6.63 -21.86 -11.59
N MET A 87 7.22 -21.09 -12.52
CA MET A 87 6.76 -19.72 -12.80
C MET A 87 5.28 -19.68 -13.22
N LEU A 88 4.87 -20.53 -14.16
CA LEU A 88 3.48 -20.63 -14.59
C LEU A 88 2.55 -21.01 -13.43
N ARG A 89 2.98 -21.91 -12.54
CA ARG A 89 2.23 -22.31 -11.35
C ARG A 89 2.02 -21.14 -10.40
N ILE A 90 3.09 -20.43 -10.01
CA ILE A 90 3.00 -19.31 -9.05
C ILE A 90 2.22 -18.14 -9.65
N SER A 91 2.37 -17.85 -10.96
CA SER A 91 1.57 -16.82 -11.63
C SER A 91 0.06 -17.14 -11.59
N LYS A 92 -0.33 -18.39 -11.87
CA LYS A 92 -1.74 -18.82 -11.79
C LYS A 92 -2.28 -18.76 -10.36
N GLU A 93 -1.48 -19.20 -9.38
CA GLU A 93 -1.85 -19.15 -7.96
C GLU A 93 -2.05 -17.71 -7.48
N THR A 94 -1.14 -16.81 -7.88
CA THR A 94 -1.25 -15.38 -7.55
C THR A 94 -2.47 -14.74 -8.20
N TRP A 95 -2.76 -15.07 -9.47
CA TRP A 95 -3.98 -14.62 -10.13
C TRP A 95 -5.25 -15.08 -9.41
N ARG A 96 -5.28 -16.34 -8.94
CA ARG A 96 -6.41 -16.86 -8.15
C ARG A 96 -6.57 -16.10 -6.84
N LEU A 97 -5.50 -15.90 -6.08
CA LEU A 97 -5.53 -15.13 -4.83
C LEU A 97 -6.04 -13.70 -5.05
N VAL A 98 -5.60 -13.04 -6.13
CA VAL A 98 -6.09 -11.71 -6.51
C VAL A 98 -7.55 -11.70 -6.93
N LYS A 99 -8.07 -12.80 -7.48
CA LYS A 99 -9.46 -12.87 -7.94
C LYS A 99 -10.43 -13.25 -6.83
N GLU A 100 -10.00 -14.07 -5.88
CA GLU A 100 -10.87 -14.69 -4.86
C GLU A 100 -10.84 -13.94 -3.52
N GLU A 101 -9.69 -13.38 -3.13
CA GLU A 101 -9.50 -12.77 -1.80
C GLU A 101 -9.39 -11.24 -1.84
N TRP A 102 -9.57 -10.64 -3.02
CA TRP A 102 -9.09 -9.29 -3.35
C TRP A 102 -10.04 -8.50 -4.25
#